data_AF-A0A923Y7L0-F1
#
_entry.id   AF-A0A923Y7L0-F1
#
_cell.length_a   1.000
_cell.length_b   1.000
_cell.length_c   1.000
_cell.angle_alpha   90.00
_cell.angle_beta   90.00
_cell.angle_gamma   90.00
#
_symmetry.space_group_name_H-M   'P 1'
#
loop_
_entity.id
_entity.type
_entity.pdbx_description
1 polymer ?
#
loop_
_entity_poly.entity_id
_entity_poly.type
_entity_poly.pdbx_seq_one_letter_code
_entity_poly.pdbx_strand_id
1 'polypeptide(L)'
;MPNLDAARFDRPIGARFAGAAASTHAPRVLLLYGSLREPSYSKLLTLEAARLLIAMGGEVRIFDPAGLPLPDSAPETHAKVQELRESAAWSEGMVWTSPERHGAMTGIMKAQIDWIPLSIGAVRPTQGKTLAVMEVSGGSQSFNALNQMRILGRWMRMVTIPNQSSVAKAYQEFDAAGRMKPSAFYERVVDVMEELMKFTLLTRDVAPYLVDRYSERRESAAELTARVNQRAI
;
A
#
# COMPACT_ATOMS: atom_id res chain seq x y z
N MET A 1 -15.58 28.30 18.16
CA MET A 1 -15.89 27.29 17.12
C MET A 1 -17.06 26.44 17.61
N PRO A 2 -18.32 26.78 17.31
CA PRO A 2 -19.49 26.16 17.95
C PRO A 2 -19.72 24.70 17.56
N ASN A 3 -19.25 24.26 16.38
CA ASN A 3 -19.43 22.90 15.89
C ASN A 3 -18.34 21.92 16.37
N LEU A 4 -17.40 22.39 17.19
CA LEU A 4 -16.25 21.64 17.65
C LEU A 4 -16.45 21.22 19.10
N ASP A 5 -16.37 19.93 19.37
CA ASP A 5 -16.32 19.39 20.72
C ASP A 5 -14.91 19.64 21.29
N ALA A 6 -14.81 20.64 22.16
CA ALA A 6 -13.54 21.06 22.75
C ALA A 6 -12.86 19.95 23.56
N ALA A 7 -13.63 19.01 24.13
CA ALA A 7 -13.07 17.90 24.91
C ALA A 7 -12.42 16.81 24.03
N ARG A 8 -12.73 16.79 22.72
CA ARG A 8 -12.23 15.80 21.75
C ARG A 8 -11.31 16.40 20.70
N PHE A 9 -11.27 17.73 20.63
CA PHE A 9 -10.35 18.45 19.78
C PHE A 9 -8.94 18.42 20.36
N ASP A 10 -8.16 17.49 19.84
CA ASP A 10 -6.74 17.39 20.14
C ASP A 10 -5.95 18.18 19.09
N ARG A 11 -5.27 19.24 19.53
CA ARG A 11 -4.51 20.11 18.65
C ARG A 11 -3.22 19.39 18.19
N PRO A 12 -2.96 19.29 16.88
CA PRO A 12 -1.69 18.74 16.42
C PRO A 12 -0.51 19.61 16.84
N ILE A 13 0.51 18.97 17.44
CA ILE A 13 1.75 19.64 17.87
C ILE A 13 2.96 18.81 17.43
N GLY A 14 4.02 19.49 16.99
CA GLY A 14 5.25 18.85 16.49
C GLY A 14 5.87 17.85 17.48
N ALA A 15 5.79 18.15 18.78
CA ALA A 15 6.33 17.30 19.84
C ALA A 15 5.72 15.90 19.90
N ARG A 16 4.50 15.67 19.38
CA ARG A 16 3.89 14.33 19.33
C ARG A 16 4.48 13.42 18.26
N PHE A 17 5.20 13.99 17.29
CA PHE A 17 5.98 13.22 16.33
C PHE A 17 7.39 12.91 16.86
N ALA A 18 7.82 13.60 17.92
CA ALA A 18 9.09 13.37 18.59
C ALA A 18 8.89 12.40 19.76
N GLY A 19 9.69 11.33 19.83
CA GLY A 19 9.71 10.42 20.98
C GLY A 19 8.90 9.13 20.85
N ALA A 20 8.32 8.85 19.68
CA ALA A 20 7.98 7.46 19.37
C ALA A 20 9.29 6.65 19.36
N ALA A 21 9.34 5.55 20.12
CA ALA A 21 10.51 4.68 20.12
C ALA A 21 10.71 4.14 18.71
N ALA A 22 11.86 4.45 18.11
CA ALA A 22 12.14 4.03 16.74
C ALA A 22 12.12 2.50 16.66
N SER A 23 11.29 1.95 15.78
CA SER A 23 11.29 0.51 15.53
C SER A 23 12.68 0.06 15.08
N THR A 24 13.20 -0.99 15.70
CA THR A 24 14.56 -1.52 15.42
C THR A 24 14.58 -2.59 14.33
N HIS A 25 13.41 -3.09 13.92
CA HIS A 25 13.32 -4.06 12.82
C HIS A 25 13.33 -3.37 11.46
N ALA A 26 13.73 -4.14 10.44
CA ALA A 26 13.71 -3.74 9.04
C ALA A 26 12.29 -3.29 8.60
N PRO A 27 12.16 -2.22 7.78
CA PRO A 27 10.88 -1.83 7.21
C PRO A 27 10.26 -2.96 6.40
N ARG A 28 8.99 -3.28 6.66
CA ARG A 28 8.29 -4.40 6.00
C ARG A 28 7.51 -3.92 4.79
N VAL A 29 7.85 -4.42 3.60
CA VAL A 29 7.21 -4.00 2.36
C VAL A 29 6.57 -5.18 1.63
N LEU A 30 5.27 -5.09 1.36
CA LEU A 30 4.53 -6.04 0.53
C LEU A 30 4.44 -5.53 -0.90
N LEU A 31 4.89 -6.33 -1.87
CA LEU A 31 4.79 -6.01 -3.28
C LEU A 31 3.74 -6.88 -3.96
N LEU A 32 2.89 -6.24 -4.76
CA LEU A 32 1.81 -6.84 -5.54
C LEU A 32 2.04 -6.54 -7.03
N TYR A 33 1.78 -7.51 -7.92
CA TYR A 33 1.89 -7.32 -9.36
C TYR A 33 0.64 -7.73 -10.14
N GLY A 34 0.40 -7.08 -11.29
CA GLY A 34 -0.85 -7.18 -12.04
C GLY A 34 -0.88 -8.16 -13.24
N SER A 35 0.02 -9.14 -13.34
CA SER A 35 0.04 -10.06 -14.49
C SER A 35 0.62 -11.44 -14.17
N LEU A 36 -0.09 -12.47 -14.63
CA LEU A 36 0.28 -13.89 -14.59
C LEU A 36 0.90 -14.41 -15.90
N ARG A 37 1.22 -13.53 -16.85
CA ARG A 37 1.86 -13.92 -18.12
C ARG A 37 3.29 -14.40 -17.90
N GLU A 38 3.78 -15.20 -18.84
CA GLU A 38 5.21 -15.50 -18.95
C GLU A 38 5.72 -15.07 -20.34
N PRO A 39 6.64 -14.08 -20.44
CA PRO A 39 7.14 -13.24 -19.35
C PRO A 39 6.12 -12.16 -18.90
N SER A 40 6.19 -11.75 -17.64
CA SER A 40 5.40 -10.63 -17.07
C SER A 40 6.31 -9.47 -16.67
N TYR A 41 6.31 -8.38 -17.43
CA TYR A 41 7.16 -7.21 -17.15
C TYR A 41 6.80 -6.52 -15.83
N SER A 42 5.54 -6.55 -15.39
CA SER A 42 5.18 -6.03 -14.06
C SER A 42 5.75 -6.88 -12.93
N LYS A 43 5.82 -8.22 -13.13
CA LYS A 43 6.48 -9.12 -12.18
C LYS A 43 7.99 -8.87 -12.17
N LEU A 44 8.63 -8.74 -13.34
CA LEU A 44 10.07 -8.42 -13.43
C LEU A 44 10.41 -7.07 -12.78
N LEU A 45 9.62 -6.02 -13.04
CA LEU A 45 9.78 -4.71 -12.40
C LEU A 45 9.60 -4.78 -10.88
N THR A 46 8.65 -5.61 -10.42
CA THR A 46 8.45 -5.88 -8.99
C THR A 46 9.65 -6.58 -8.36
N LEU A 47 10.31 -7.49 -9.09
CA LEU A 47 11.53 -8.14 -8.62
C LEU A 47 12.72 -7.17 -8.53
N GLU A 48 12.84 -6.19 -9.43
CA GLU A 48 13.86 -5.13 -9.29
C GLU A 48 13.57 -4.22 -8.11
N ALA A 49 12.31 -3.80 -7.92
CA ALA A 49 11.88 -3.05 -6.74
C ALA A 49 12.23 -3.78 -5.44
N ALA A 50 11.95 -5.09 -5.37
CA ALA A 50 12.29 -5.92 -4.22
C ALA A 50 13.80 -5.95 -3.92
N ARG A 51 14.65 -6.10 -4.96
CA ARG A 51 16.12 -6.07 -4.79
C ARG A 51 16.60 -4.74 -4.22
N LEU A 52 16.06 -3.63 -4.72
CA LEU A 52 16.40 -2.29 -4.24
C LEU A 52 15.99 -2.09 -2.78
N LEU A 53 14.76 -2.48 -2.42
CA LEU A 53 14.28 -2.38 -1.04
C LEU A 53 15.11 -3.23 -0.08
N ILE A 54 15.47 -4.46 -0.47
CA ILE A 54 16.35 -5.33 0.32
C ILE A 54 17.74 -4.69 0.49
N ALA A 55 18.31 -4.14 -0.59
CA ALA A 55 19.59 -3.44 -0.53
C ALA A 55 19.54 -2.19 0.38
N MET A 56 18.38 -1.56 0.53
CA MET A 56 18.11 -0.45 1.45
C MET A 56 17.76 -0.91 2.88
N GLY A 57 17.83 -2.21 3.17
CA GLY A 57 17.58 -2.76 4.51
C GLY A 57 16.12 -3.09 4.83
N GLY A 58 15.25 -3.19 3.82
CA GLY A 58 13.86 -3.61 3.96
C GLY A 58 13.68 -5.12 4.01
N GLU A 59 12.67 -5.58 4.76
CA GLU A 59 12.14 -6.94 4.69
C GLU A 59 11.01 -6.97 3.66
N VAL A 60 11.09 -7.87 2.68
CA VAL A 60 10.19 -7.86 1.52
C VAL A 60 9.38 -9.16 1.43
N ARG A 61 8.07 -9.04 1.18
CA ARG A 61 7.21 -10.13 0.70
C ARG A 61 6.64 -9.78 -0.67
N ILE A 62 6.71 -10.71 -1.61
CA ILE A 62 6.05 -10.58 -2.91
C ILE A 62 4.92 -11.59 -2.93
N PHE A 63 3.70 -11.12 -3.13
CA PHE A 63 2.55 -12.02 -3.25
C PHE A 63 2.41 -12.52 -4.69
N ASP A 64 2.35 -13.84 -4.86
CA ASP A 64 1.99 -14.44 -6.15
C ASP A 64 0.46 -14.56 -6.27
N PRO A 65 -0.21 -13.84 -7.20
CA PRO A 65 -1.66 -13.89 -7.31
C PRO A 65 -2.17 -15.14 -8.05
N ALA A 66 -1.31 -16.07 -8.45
CA ALA A 66 -1.75 -17.33 -9.05
C ALA A 66 -2.69 -18.09 -8.09
N GLY A 67 -3.86 -18.48 -8.60
CA GLY A 67 -4.89 -19.17 -7.81
C GLY A 67 -5.68 -18.27 -6.85
N LEU A 68 -5.49 -16.95 -6.86
CA LEU A 68 -6.38 -16.03 -6.13
C LEU A 68 -7.77 -16.03 -6.82
N PRO A 69 -8.86 -16.37 -6.10
CA PRO A 69 -10.20 -16.37 -6.67
C PRO A 69 -10.66 -14.95 -7.02
N LEU A 70 -11.72 -14.82 -7.83
CA LEU A 70 -12.36 -13.53 -8.02
C LEU A 70 -13.04 -13.11 -6.70
N PRO A 71 -13.07 -11.81 -6.36
CA PRO A 71 -13.87 -11.33 -5.24
C PRO A 71 -15.28 -11.90 -5.28
N ASP A 72 -15.81 -12.26 -4.12
CA ASP A 72 -17.13 -12.89 -3.92
C ASP A 72 -17.30 -14.31 -4.52
N SER A 73 -16.27 -14.89 -5.15
CA SER A 73 -16.36 -16.24 -5.74
C SER A 73 -15.86 -17.37 -4.82
N ALA A 74 -15.35 -17.04 -3.63
CA ALA A 74 -14.79 -17.98 -2.67
C ALA A 74 -14.95 -17.44 -1.23
N PRO A 75 -14.94 -18.30 -0.20
CA PRO A 75 -14.95 -17.82 1.18
C PRO A 75 -13.65 -17.09 1.52
N GLU A 76 -13.71 -16.19 2.50
CA GLU A 76 -12.52 -15.47 2.99
C GLU A 76 -11.45 -16.40 3.58
N THR A 77 -11.83 -17.63 3.94
CA THR A 77 -10.93 -18.70 4.41
C THR A 77 -10.11 -19.35 3.29
N HIS A 78 -10.33 -18.97 2.03
CA HIS A 78 -9.52 -19.44 0.91
C HIS A 78 -8.04 -19.12 1.13
N ALA A 79 -7.15 -20.10 0.95
CA ALA A 79 -5.74 -20.01 1.33
C ALA A 79 -5.03 -18.77 0.74
N LYS A 80 -5.22 -18.48 -0.56
CA LYS A 80 -4.65 -17.29 -1.21
C LYS A 80 -5.21 -15.96 -0.69
N VAL A 81 -6.46 -15.95 -0.21
CA VAL A 81 -7.08 -14.75 0.37
C VAL A 81 -6.49 -14.50 1.75
N GLN A 82 -6.33 -15.54 2.57
CA GLN A 82 -5.66 -15.46 3.88
C GLN A 82 -4.20 -15.01 3.73
N GLU A 83 -3.43 -15.64 2.84
CA GLU A 83 -2.04 -15.28 2.57
C GLU A 83 -1.88 -13.79 2.18
N LEU A 84 -2.77 -13.29 1.30
CA LEU A 84 -2.78 -11.90 0.89
C LEU A 84 -3.11 -10.97 2.07
N ARG A 85 -4.15 -11.28 2.84
CA ARG A 85 -4.58 -10.47 3.98
C ARG A 85 -3.54 -10.46 5.11
N GLU A 86 -2.93 -11.60 5.40
CA GLU A 86 -1.84 -11.72 6.38
C GLU A 86 -0.60 -10.94 5.94
N SER A 87 -0.25 -11.02 4.66
CA SER A 87 0.85 -10.23 4.09
C SER A 87 0.56 -8.73 4.14
N ALA A 88 -0.69 -8.34 3.83
CA ALA A 88 -1.13 -6.96 3.94
C ALA A 88 -1.14 -6.48 5.39
N ALA A 89 -1.52 -7.31 6.35
CA ALA A 89 -1.48 -6.99 7.78
C ALA A 89 -0.03 -6.83 8.28
N TRP A 90 0.87 -7.71 7.85
CA TRP A 90 2.30 -7.70 8.22
C TRP A 90 3.07 -6.46 7.73
N SER A 91 2.68 -5.88 6.58
CA SER A 91 3.44 -4.80 5.96
C SER A 91 3.35 -3.47 6.71
N GLU A 92 4.33 -2.59 6.49
CA GLU A 92 4.33 -1.18 6.90
C GLU A 92 4.25 -0.25 5.69
N GLY A 93 4.69 -0.74 4.53
CA GLY A 93 4.53 -0.13 3.22
C GLY A 93 4.16 -1.15 2.14
N MET A 94 3.68 -0.68 1.00
CA MET A 94 3.39 -1.53 -0.15
C MET A 94 3.90 -0.93 -1.46
N VAL A 95 4.13 -1.81 -2.44
CA VAL A 95 4.35 -1.44 -3.85
C VAL A 95 3.32 -2.13 -4.71
N TRP A 96 2.58 -1.38 -5.53
CA TRP A 96 1.64 -1.94 -6.50
C TRP A 96 2.16 -1.73 -7.92
N THR A 97 2.40 -2.82 -8.64
CA THR A 97 2.93 -2.80 -10.00
C THR A 97 1.91 -3.36 -11.00
N SER A 98 1.16 -2.50 -11.66
CA SER A 98 0.18 -2.93 -12.68
C SER A 98 0.71 -2.73 -14.09
N PRO A 99 0.55 -3.70 -15.01
CA PRO A 99 0.53 -3.36 -16.42
C PRO A 99 -0.58 -2.35 -16.72
N GLU A 100 -0.42 -1.58 -17.79
CA GLU A 100 -1.54 -0.90 -18.42
C GLU A 100 -2.16 -1.82 -19.48
N ARG A 101 -3.39 -2.26 -19.23
CA ARG A 101 -4.15 -3.13 -20.14
C ARG A 101 -5.42 -2.41 -20.56
N HIS A 102 -5.60 -2.22 -21.87
CA HIS A 102 -6.71 -1.42 -22.42
C HIS A 102 -6.80 -0.02 -21.79
N GLY A 103 -5.64 0.60 -21.52
CA GLY A 103 -5.57 1.96 -20.97
C GLY A 103 -5.92 2.08 -19.49
N ALA A 104 -5.92 0.99 -18.72
CA ALA A 104 -6.27 0.96 -17.30
C ALA A 104 -5.38 0.00 -16.50
N MET A 105 -5.46 0.07 -15.17
CA MET A 105 -4.91 -0.95 -14.28
C MET A 105 -5.56 -2.30 -14.57
N THR A 106 -4.82 -3.38 -14.35
CA THR A 106 -5.30 -4.73 -14.66
C THR A 106 -6.37 -5.20 -13.67
N GLY A 107 -7.24 -6.08 -14.15
CA GLY A 107 -8.19 -6.80 -13.29
C GLY A 107 -7.50 -7.62 -12.20
N ILE A 108 -6.32 -8.20 -12.48
CA ILE A 108 -5.52 -8.93 -11.48
C ILE A 108 -5.04 -8.01 -10.36
N MET A 109 -4.55 -6.81 -10.71
CA MET A 109 -4.17 -5.82 -9.70
C MET A 109 -5.37 -5.39 -8.86
N LYS A 110 -6.51 -5.10 -9.51
CA LYS A 110 -7.73 -4.65 -8.82
C LYS A 110 -8.30 -5.73 -7.91
N ALA A 111 -8.37 -6.98 -8.37
CA ALA A 111 -8.89 -8.12 -7.61
C ALA A 111 -8.08 -8.37 -6.33
N GLN A 112 -6.75 -8.21 -6.37
CA GLN A 112 -5.93 -8.28 -5.15
C GLN A 112 -6.35 -7.23 -4.11
N ILE A 113 -6.54 -5.97 -4.53
CA ILE A 113 -6.95 -4.91 -3.59
C ILE A 113 -8.37 -5.13 -3.07
N ASP A 114 -9.27 -5.64 -3.91
CA ASP A 114 -10.65 -5.95 -3.50
C ASP A 114 -10.74 -7.02 -2.42
N TRP A 115 -9.77 -7.93 -2.34
CA TRP A 115 -9.68 -8.92 -1.27
C TRP A 115 -9.16 -8.36 0.06
N ILE A 116 -8.64 -7.13 0.09
CA ILE A 116 -8.11 -6.49 1.30
C ILE A 116 -9.19 -5.54 1.87
N PRO A 117 -9.87 -5.90 2.97
CA PRO A 117 -10.87 -5.03 3.57
C PRO A 117 -10.22 -3.85 4.30
N LEU A 118 -10.98 -2.76 4.48
CA LEU A 118 -10.54 -1.63 5.31
C LEU A 118 -10.46 -1.99 6.81
N SER A 119 -11.18 -3.02 7.24
CA SER A 119 -11.30 -3.43 8.63
C SER A 119 -11.53 -4.94 8.75
N ILE A 120 -10.79 -5.60 9.64
CA ILE A 120 -11.05 -6.96 10.13
C ILE A 120 -11.07 -6.89 11.66
N GLY A 121 -12.27 -6.77 12.25
CA GLY A 121 -12.42 -6.45 13.66
C GLY A 121 -11.69 -5.15 14.02
N ALA A 122 -10.69 -5.21 14.90
CA ALA A 122 -9.84 -4.07 15.28
C ALA A 122 -8.67 -3.81 14.32
N VAL A 123 -8.33 -4.76 13.44
CA VAL A 123 -7.19 -4.65 12.53
C VAL A 123 -7.57 -3.78 11.32
N ARG A 124 -6.65 -2.93 10.88
CA ARG A 124 -6.78 -2.04 9.72
C ARG A 124 -5.64 -2.38 8.74
N PRO A 125 -5.84 -3.32 7.79
CA PRO A 125 -4.75 -3.91 7.01
C PRO A 125 -3.91 -2.91 6.21
N THR A 126 -4.47 -1.78 5.79
CA THR A 126 -3.78 -0.80 4.92
C THR A 126 -3.68 0.61 5.52
N GLN A 127 -4.47 0.92 6.53
CA GLN A 127 -4.63 2.30 7.01
C GLN A 127 -3.32 2.87 7.58
N GLY A 128 -2.91 4.04 7.10
CA GLY A 128 -1.70 4.73 7.57
C GLY A 128 -0.38 4.15 7.03
N LYS A 129 -0.43 3.05 6.28
CA LYS A 129 0.75 2.44 5.63
C LYS A 129 1.16 3.24 4.40
N THR A 130 2.44 3.19 4.05
CA THR A 130 2.95 3.87 2.85
C THR A 130 2.65 3.07 1.58
N LEU A 131 2.53 3.75 0.45
CA LEU A 131 2.28 3.13 -0.84
C LEU A 131 3.12 3.77 -1.93
N ALA A 132 3.86 2.96 -2.69
CA ALA A 132 4.40 3.32 -4.00
C ALA A 132 3.58 2.65 -5.12
N VAL A 133 3.37 3.39 -6.21
CA VAL A 133 2.66 2.88 -7.39
C VAL A 133 3.60 2.87 -8.59
N MET A 134 3.56 1.77 -9.34
CA MET A 134 4.40 1.52 -10.51
C MET A 134 3.55 0.94 -11.65
N GLU A 135 3.86 1.28 -12.89
CA GLU A 135 3.24 0.65 -14.05
C GLU A 135 4.25 0.29 -15.15
N VAL A 136 3.83 -0.66 -15.99
CA VAL A 136 4.51 -1.00 -17.25
C VAL A 136 3.52 -0.93 -18.41
N SER A 137 3.99 -0.48 -19.57
CA SER A 137 3.22 -0.47 -20.81
C SER A 137 3.99 -1.14 -21.94
N GLY A 138 3.28 -1.80 -22.85
CA GLY A 138 3.86 -2.26 -24.12
C GLY A 138 3.96 -1.15 -25.17
N GLY A 139 3.26 -0.04 -24.98
CA GLY A 139 3.22 1.10 -25.90
C GLY A 139 4.03 2.30 -25.40
N SER A 140 3.71 3.46 -25.96
CA SER A 140 4.23 4.75 -25.48
C SER A 140 3.89 4.99 -24.01
N GLN A 141 4.59 5.94 -23.40
CA GLN A 141 4.38 6.30 -22.00
C GLN A 141 2.92 6.73 -21.76
N SER A 142 2.40 6.28 -20.63
CA SER A 142 1.07 6.59 -20.12
C SER A 142 1.17 6.76 -18.60
N PHE A 143 0.05 7.10 -17.96
CA PHE A 143 -0.05 7.17 -16.49
C PHE A 143 -1.41 6.69 -16.00
N ASN A 144 -2.22 6.03 -16.84
CA ASN A 144 -3.62 5.75 -16.49
C ASN A 144 -3.73 4.73 -15.36
N ALA A 145 -2.93 3.66 -15.40
CA ALA A 145 -2.94 2.67 -14.32
C ALA A 145 -2.41 3.27 -13.02
N LEU A 146 -1.34 4.08 -13.07
CA LEU A 146 -0.85 4.84 -11.91
C LEU A 146 -1.91 5.76 -11.31
N ASN A 147 -2.61 6.53 -12.15
CA ASN A 147 -3.65 7.46 -11.68
C ASN A 147 -4.78 6.71 -10.98
N GLN A 148 -5.23 5.58 -11.53
CA GLN A 148 -6.23 4.73 -10.91
C GLN A 148 -5.74 4.15 -9.57
N MET A 149 -4.51 3.64 -9.53
CA MET A 149 -3.93 3.06 -8.31
C MET A 149 -3.67 4.11 -7.22
N ARG A 150 -3.26 5.33 -7.58
CA ARG A 150 -3.08 6.45 -6.62
C ARG A 150 -4.40 6.82 -5.96
N ILE A 151 -5.45 6.90 -6.75
CA ILE A 151 -6.81 7.13 -6.25
C ILE A 151 -7.26 5.97 -5.35
N LEU A 152 -6.99 4.72 -5.77
CA LEU A 152 -7.29 3.53 -4.97
C LEU A 152 -6.52 3.52 -3.64
N GLY A 153 -5.24 3.92 -3.61
CA GLY A 153 -4.43 4.07 -2.40
C GLY A 153 -5.04 5.03 -1.38
N ARG A 154 -5.60 6.15 -1.86
CA ARG A 154 -6.38 7.07 -1.02
C ARG A 154 -7.63 6.41 -0.45
N TRP A 155 -8.36 5.62 -1.23
CA TRP A 155 -9.50 4.82 -0.76
C TRP A 155 -9.09 3.82 0.33
N MET A 156 -7.93 3.19 0.17
CA MET A 156 -7.32 2.28 1.15
C MET A 156 -6.70 2.99 2.37
N ARG A 157 -6.84 4.33 2.45
CA ARG A 157 -6.31 5.19 3.53
C ARG A 157 -4.79 5.07 3.70
N MET A 158 -4.07 4.84 2.60
CA MET A 158 -2.62 4.74 2.56
C MET A 158 -1.96 6.11 2.30
N VAL A 159 -0.73 6.28 2.78
CA VAL A 159 0.14 7.41 2.45
C VAL A 159 0.82 7.10 1.12
N THR A 160 0.16 7.46 0.01
CA THR A 160 0.74 7.24 -1.32
C THR A 160 1.81 8.29 -1.60
N ILE A 161 3.07 7.85 -1.72
CA ILE A 161 4.22 8.75 -1.89
C ILE A 161 4.09 9.55 -3.21
N PRO A 162 4.68 10.75 -3.30
CA PRO A 162 4.54 11.60 -4.47
C PRO A 162 5.17 10.98 -5.73
N ASN A 163 6.35 10.36 -5.62
CA ASN A 163 7.04 9.80 -6.76
C ASN A 163 6.40 8.49 -7.25
N GLN A 164 6.57 8.17 -8.53
CA GLN A 164 5.99 6.99 -9.19
C GLN A 164 6.78 6.60 -10.45
N SER A 165 6.64 5.33 -10.87
CA SER A 165 7.33 4.79 -12.05
C SER A 165 6.34 4.36 -13.14
N SER A 166 6.51 4.87 -14.37
CA SER A 166 5.83 4.36 -15.58
C SER A 166 6.88 3.99 -16.61
N VAL A 167 7.05 2.69 -16.85
CA VAL A 167 8.02 2.16 -17.83
C VAL A 167 7.31 1.92 -19.16
N ALA A 168 7.61 2.78 -20.14
CA ALA A 168 7.09 2.65 -21.51
C ALA A 168 7.85 1.56 -22.27
N LYS A 169 7.18 0.94 -23.27
CA LYS A 169 7.75 -0.11 -24.12
C LYS A 169 8.59 -1.13 -23.33
N ALA A 170 8.07 -1.62 -22.20
CA ALA A 170 8.84 -2.33 -21.19
C ALA A 170 9.65 -3.52 -21.74
N TYR A 171 9.20 -4.16 -22.83
CA TYR A 171 9.96 -5.20 -23.53
C TYR A 171 11.35 -4.78 -24.03
N GLN A 172 11.61 -3.47 -24.18
CA GLN A 172 12.92 -2.93 -24.55
C GLN A 172 13.83 -2.72 -23.33
N GLU A 173 13.25 -2.57 -22.15
CA GLU A 173 13.93 -2.20 -20.90
C GLU A 173 14.40 -3.39 -20.08
N PHE A 174 14.02 -4.61 -20.45
CA PHE A 174 14.49 -5.85 -19.81
C PHE A 174 15.39 -6.64 -20.78
N ASP A 175 16.41 -7.28 -20.22
CA ASP A 175 17.29 -8.20 -20.97
C ASP A 175 16.72 -9.63 -21.01
N ALA A 176 17.45 -10.54 -21.66
CA ALA A 176 17.06 -11.94 -21.80
C ALA A 176 17.01 -12.71 -20.46
N ALA A 177 17.70 -12.23 -19.43
CA ALA A 177 17.67 -12.79 -18.08
C ALA A 177 16.55 -12.19 -17.22
N GLY A 178 15.72 -11.30 -17.79
CA GLY A 178 14.65 -10.62 -17.08
C GLY A 178 15.15 -9.55 -16.11
N ARG A 179 16.37 -9.03 -16.32
CA ARG A 179 16.91 -7.92 -15.54
C ARG A 179 16.63 -6.60 -16.25
N MET A 180 16.26 -5.58 -15.49
CA MET A 180 16.07 -4.25 -16.05
C MET A 180 17.44 -3.64 -16.44
N LYS A 181 17.52 -3.09 -17.64
CA LYS A 181 18.72 -2.44 -18.16
C LYS A 181 18.94 -1.09 -17.46
N PRO A 182 20.18 -0.59 -17.41
CA PRO A 182 20.44 0.79 -16.99
C PRO A 182 19.72 1.78 -17.93
N SER A 183 18.81 2.57 -17.38
CA SER A 183 18.09 3.62 -18.10
C SER A 183 17.50 4.64 -17.13
N ALA A 184 17.01 5.76 -17.64
CA ALA A 184 16.27 6.75 -16.83
C ALA A 184 15.03 6.13 -16.15
N PHE A 185 14.46 5.06 -16.72
CA PHE A 185 13.38 4.32 -16.06
C PHE A 185 13.90 3.57 -14.83
N TYR A 186 15.08 2.95 -14.90
CA TYR A 186 15.67 2.26 -13.76
C TYR A 186 16.03 3.25 -12.64
N GLU A 187 16.64 4.39 -12.98
CA GLU A 187 16.92 5.48 -12.02
C GLU A 187 15.64 5.94 -11.31
N ARG A 188 14.53 6.11 -12.06
CA ARG A 188 13.24 6.42 -11.46
C ARG A 188 12.75 5.34 -10.49
N VAL A 189 12.97 4.06 -10.80
CA VAL A 189 12.61 2.96 -9.88
C VAL A 189 13.42 3.06 -8.60
N VAL A 190 14.72 3.38 -8.68
CA VAL A 190 15.57 3.64 -7.52
C VAL A 190 15.00 4.78 -6.67
N ASP A 191 14.69 5.93 -7.28
CA ASP A 191 14.12 7.08 -6.56
C ASP A 191 12.81 6.74 -5.83
N VAL A 192 11.94 5.98 -6.49
CA VAL A 192 10.63 5.60 -5.92
C VAL A 192 10.80 4.64 -4.73
N MET A 193 11.72 3.67 -4.81
CA MET A 193 12.00 2.75 -3.70
C MET A 193 12.71 3.46 -2.55
N GLU A 194 13.63 4.38 -2.84
CA GLU A 194 14.31 5.18 -1.84
C GLU A 194 13.31 6.09 -1.09
N GLU A 195 12.43 6.77 -1.83
CA GLU A 195 11.38 7.62 -1.25
C GLU A 195 10.40 6.79 -0.42
N LEU A 196 9.99 5.60 -0.90
CA LEU A 196 9.14 4.70 -0.13
C LEU A 196 9.79 4.33 1.21
N MET A 197 11.07 3.97 1.22
CA MET A 197 11.80 3.63 2.44
C MET A 197 11.85 4.80 3.41
N LYS A 198 12.20 6.00 2.92
CA LYS A 198 12.25 7.23 3.72
C LYS A 198 10.90 7.55 4.36
N PHE A 199 9.82 7.51 3.57
CA PHE A 199 8.47 7.75 4.10
C PHE A 199 8.04 6.68 5.09
N THR A 200 8.35 5.40 4.83
CA THR A 200 7.97 4.31 5.73
C THR A 200 8.64 4.45 7.09
N LEU A 201 9.95 4.73 7.10
CA LEU A 201 10.70 5.02 8.32
C LEU A 201 10.15 6.25 9.06
N LEU A 202 9.77 7.29 8.32
CA LEU A 202 9.21 8.52 8.90
C LEU A 202 7.84 8.30 9.55
N THR A 203 6.98 7.45 8.97
CA THR A 203 5.57 7.39 9.37
C THR A 203 5.22 6.19 10.24
N ARG A 204 5.94 5.06 10.17
CA ARG A 204 5.52 3.80 10.79
C ARG A 204 5.29 3.88 12.30
N ASP A 205 6.20 4.53 13.03
CA ASP A 205 6.16 4.57 14.51
C ASP A 205 5.15 5.60 15.04
N VAL A 206 4.82 6.61 14.22
CA VAL A 206 3.83 7.66 14.54
C VAL A 206 2.46 7.39 13.89
N ALA A 207 2.31 6.29 13.15
CA ALA A 207 1.07 5.93 12.46
C ALA A 207 -0.16 5.93 13.39
N PRO A 208 -0.11 5.38 14.63
CA PRO A 208 -1.25 5.43 15.55
C PRO A 208 -1.75 6.85 15.82
N TYR A 209 -0.84 7.83 15.90
CA TYR A 209 -1.19 9.24 16.07
C TYR A 209 -1.73 9.85 14.77
N LEU A 210 -1.13 9.55 13.62
CA LEU A 210 -1.59 10.03 12.31
C LEU A 210 -3.02 9.57 11.98
N VAL A 211 -3.43 8.40 12.48
CA VAL A 211 -4.77 7.84 12.22
C VAL A 211 -5.78 8.10 13.33
N ASP A 212 -5.40 8.76 14.43
CA ASP A 212 -6.29 9.15 15.52
C ASP A 212 -7.17 10.35 15.11
N ARG A 213 -8.39 10.05 14.64
CA ARG A 213 -9.31 11.05 14.09
C ARG A 213 -10.25 11.62 15.14
N TYR A 214 -10.44 12.93 15.09
CA TYR A 214 -11.44 13.64 15.88
C TYR A 214 -12.85 13.02 15.79
N SER A 215 -13.31 12.66 14.59
CA SER A 215 -14.63 12.05 14.39
C SER A 215 -14.78 10.71 15.11
N GLU A 216 -13.73 9.88 15.09
CA GLU A 216 -13.71 8.57 15.75
C GLU A 216 -13.69 8.73 17.28
N ARG A 217 -12.90 9.68 17.80
CA ARG A 217 -12.92 10.02 19.24
C ARG A 217 -14.29 10.50 19.73
N ARG A 218 -15.06 11.20 18.88
CA ARG A 218 -16.44 11.62 19.21
C ARG A 218 -17.42 10.45 19.22
N GLU A 219 -17.34 9.59 18.22
CA GLU A 219 -18.20 8.41 18.09
C GLU A 219 -18.05 7.47 19.30
N SER A 220 -16.81 7.10 19.65
CA SER A 220 -16.57 6.22 20.80
C SER A 220 -17.10 6.78 22.14
N ALA A 221 -17.06 8.11 22.32
CA ALA A 221 -17.61 8.77 23.51
C ALA A 221 -19.15 8.72 23.54
N ALA A 222 -19.80 8.86 22.38
CA ALA A 222 -21.24 8.71 22.26
C ALA A 222 -21.68 7.27 22.56
N GLU A 223 -20.98 6.28 22.00
CA GLU A 223 -21.23 4.85 22.26
C GLU A 223 -21.00 4.47 23.73
N LEU A 224 -19.97 5.02 24.39
CA LEU A 224 -19.75 4.81 25.81
C LEU A 224 -20.90 5.38 26.65
N THR A 225 -21.31 6.61 26.36
CA THR A 225 -22.44 7.27 27.03
C THR A 225 -23.72 6.46 26.88
N ALA A 226 -24.02 5.98 25.66
CA ALA A 226 -25.18 5.15 25.39
C ALA A 226 -25.17 3.85 26.21
N ARG A 227 -24.02 3.16 26.30
CA ARG A 227 -23.88 1.93 27.10
C ARG A 227 -24.01 2.15 28.60
N VAL A 228 -23.47 3.25 29.13
CA VAL A 228 -23.60 3.59 30.56
C VAL A 228 -25.07 3.87 30.91
N ASN A 229 -25.78 4.60 30.05
CA ASN A 229 -27.20 4.92 30.27
C ASN A 229 -28.10 3.68 30.18
N GLN A 230 -27.75 2.68 29.35
CA GLN A 230 -28.49 1.41 29.27
C GLN A 230 -28.30 0.49 30.48
N ARG A 231 -27.17 0.58 31.20
CA ARG A 231 -26.90 -0.23 32.41
C ARG A 231 -27.46 0.38 33.70
N ALA A 232 -27.91 1.64 33.64
CA ALA A 232 -28.50 2.36 34.76
C ALA A 232 -30.03 2.22 34.83
N ILE A 233 -30.61 1.40 33.94
CA ILE A 233 -32.03 1.01 33.88
C ILE A 233 -32.13 -0.47 34.24
#